data_AF-A0A5C5ZVS8-F1
#
_entry.id   AF-A0A5C5ZVS8-F1
#
_cell.length_a   1.000
_cell.length_b   1.000
_cell.length_c   1.000
_cell.angle_alpha   90.00
_cell.angle_beta   90.00
_cell.angle_gamma   90.00
#
_symmetry.space_group_name_H-M   'P 1'
#
loop_
_entity.id
_entity.type
_entity.pdbx_description
1 polymer ?
#
loop_
_entity_poly.entity_id
_entity_poly.type
_entity_poly.pdbx_seq_one_letter_code
_entity_poly.pdbx_strand_id
1 'polypeptide(L)'
;MLETTVRRPLLLVVVLLTATAGLPLLAAAQEPSDALLLSEMIYEEAPYPSCHASTIEEIDGGLIAAWFGGTHERHPDVGIWVARKIDGAWSEPVEVANGVESPEVRYPTWNPVLFQPSEGPLQLFYKVGPTPRDWWGMVVTSDDNGQSWSEPRRLPDDCLGPIKNKPIERADGVVLCPSSHEGNDTGWRVHFEMTDAHAKSWRRTPYVNDGQEIRAIQPSLLDHGDGRLQALGRTRHSGIFTVWSEDGGETWGEMSLLDLPNPSSGTDAVTLADGRHLLVYNHNPNYKGRSPLNIALSENGVDWSAALMIEDNPEMGFAYPAVIQTDDGLVHVTYTWDRLRIKHVVIDPAKLTTTPIEGSQWPDSVTLSTPAGSHE
;
A
#
# COMPACT_ATOMS: atom_id res chain seq x y z
N MET A 1 18.75 -67.72 -72.30
CA MET A 1 18.20 -66.40 -71.98
C MET A 1 16.71 -66.55 -71.77
N LEU A 2 16.24 -66.50 -70.53
CA LEU A 2 14.85 -66.26 -70.16
C LEU A 2 14.84 -65.91 -68.67
N GLU A 3 14.47 -64.66 -68.40
CA GLU A 3 14.54 -63.98 -67.11
C GLU A 3 13.50 -64.53 -66.12
N THR A 4 13.94 -64.75 -64.88
CA THR A 4 13.10 -65.07 -63.73
C THR A 4 12.48 -63.79 -63.16
N THR A 5 11.15 -63.66 -63.22
CA THR A 5 10.39 -62.57 -62.59
C THR A 5 10.08 -62.89 -61.13
N VAL A 6 10.68 -62.16 -60.19
CA VAL A 6 10.36 -62.21 -58.75
C VAL A 6 9.24 -61.20 -58.46
N ARG A 7 8.09 -61.66 -57.97
CA ARG A 7 7.04 -60.79 -57.41
C ARG A 7 7.30 -60.57 -55.91
N ARG A 8 7.49 -59.32 -55.50
CA ARG A 8 7.48 -58.89 -54.08
C ARG A 8 6.05 -58.50 -53.68
N PRO A 9 5.55 -58.87 -52.48
CA PRO A 9 4.32 -58.30 -51.95
C PRO A 9 4.59 -56.92 -51.34
N LEU A 10 3.69 -55.98 -51.59
CA LEU A 10 3.70 -54.64 -50.99
C LEU A 10 3.09 -54.75 -49.58
N LEU A 11 3.87 -54.48 -48.53
CA LEU A 11 3.37 -54.40 -47.15
C LEU A 11 2.80 -52.99 -46.93
N LEU A 12 1.48 -52.88 -46.77
CA LEU A 12 0.81 -51.62 -46.44
C LEU A 12 0.93 -51.38 -44.93
N VAL A 13 1.80 -50.45 -44.52
CA VAL A 13 1.88 -49.99 -43.12
C VAL A 13 0.79 -48.94 -42.91
N VAL A 14 -0.24 -49.29 -42.15
CA VAL A 14 -1.26 -48.35 -41.67
C VAL A 14 -0.72 -47.70 -40.39
N VAL A 15 -0.33 -46.43 -40.48
CA VAL A 15 -0.03 -45.60 -39.31
C VAL A 15 -1.35 -45.08 -38.75
N LEU A 16 -1.78 -45.61 -37.60
CA LEU A 16 -2.87 -45.02 -36.83
C LEU A 16 -2.35 -43.78 -36.09
N LEU A 17 -2.69 -42.60 -36.59
CA LEU A 17 -2.59 -41.33 -35.86
C LEU A 17 -3.76 -41.25 -34.88
N THR A 18 -3.52 -41.55 -33.61
CA THR A 18 -4.46 -41.23 -32.54
C THR A 18 -4.36 -39.73 -32.23
N ALA A 19 -5.26 -38.95 -32.83
CA ALA A 19 -5.46 -37.55 -32.46
C ALA A 19 -6.18 -37.52 -31.10
N THR A 20 -5.42 -37.33 -30.02
CA THR A 20 -5.99 -36.92 -28.74
C THR A 20 -6.46 -35.48 -28.87
N ALA A 21 -7.75 -35.29 -29.14
CA ALA A 21 -8.39 -33.99 -29.02
C ALA A 21 -8.41 -33.61 -27.53
N GLY A 22 -7.39 -32.88 -27.09
CA GLY A 22 -7.43 -32.18 -25.81
C GLY A 22 -8.53 -31.13 -25.89
N LEU A 23 -9.61 -31.32 -25.14
CA LEU A 23 -10.57 -30.25 -24.89
C LEU A 23 -9.81 -29.13 -24.19
N PRO A 24 -9.79 -27.89 -24.72
CA PRO A 24 -9.27 -26.78 -23.96
C PRO A 24 -10.13 -26.67 -22.71
N LEU A 25 -9.50 -26.76 -21.54
CA LEU A 25 -10.13 -26.36 -20.29
C LEU A 25 -10.39 -24.86 -20.46
N LEU A 26 -11.63 -24.50 -20.79
CA LEU A 26 -12.10 -23.13 -20.64
C LEU A 26 -12.00 -22.84 -19.15
N ALA A 27 -10.95 -22.14 -18.72
CA ALA A 27 -10.92 -21.51 -17.43
C ALA A 27 -12.17 -20.63 -17.38
N ALA A 28 -13.13 -21.00 -16.54
CA ALA A 28 -14.28 -20.15 -16.29
C ALA A 28 -13.72 -18.84 -15.75
N ALA A 29 -13.99 -17.72 -16.45
CA ALA A 29 -13.75 -16.41 -15.88
C ALA A 29 -14.47 -16.35 -14.54
N GLN A 30 -13.78 -15.90 -13.49
CA GLN A 30 -14.44 -15.70 -12.21
C GLN A 30 -15.47 -14.58 -12.38
N GLU A 31 -16.67 -14.78 -11.87
CA GLU A 31 -17.68 -13.72 -11.82
C GLU A 31 -17.08 -12.50 -11.09
N PRO A 32 -17.45 -11.26 -11.48
CA PRO A 32 -16.98 -10.05 -10.80
C PRO A 32 -17.13 -10.19 -9.28
N SER A 33 -16.09 -9.82 -8.54
CA SER A 33 -16.10 -10.00 -7.08
C SER A 33 -17.12 -9.06 -6.42
N ASP A 34 -18.11 -9.62 -5.74
CA ASP A 34 -19.06 -8.90 -4.87
C ASP A 34 -18.39 -8.31 -3.60
N ALA A 35 -17.06 -8.43 -3.46
CA ALA A 35 -16.31 -7.90 -2.33
C ALA A 35 -16.14 -6.38 -2.41
N LEU A 36 -16.09 -5.77 -3.60
CA LEU A 36 -16.02 -4.32 -3.73
C LEU A 36 -17.41 -3.71 -3.49
N LEU A 37 -17.59 -3.02 -2.37
CA LEU A 37 -18.89 -2.48 -1.96
C LEU A 37 -19.10 -1.02 -2.41
N LEU A 38 -18.03 -0.23 -2.42
CA LEU A 38 -18.08 1.20 -2.71
C LEU A 38 -16.83 1.62 -3.47
N SER A 39 -17.00 2.59 -4.38
CA SER A 39 -15.92 3.27 -5.08
C SER A 39 -16.33 4.71 -5.35
N GLU A 40 -15.72 5.66 -4.66
CA GLU A 40 -16.08 7.07 -4.69
C GLU A 40 -14.85 7.99 -4.65
N MET A 41 -14.95 9.19 -5.22
CA MET A 41 -13.95 10.23 -4.97
C MET A 41 -14.23 10.87 -3.61
N ILE A 42 -13.19 11.15 -2.82
CA ILE A 42 -13.34 11.85 -1.54
C ILE A 42 -13.88 13.28 -1.77
N TYR A 43 -13.51 13.88 -2.89
CA TYR A 43 -13.95 15.21 -3.31
C TYR A 43 -13.95 15.28 -4.85
N GLU A 44 -14.86 16.10 -5.39
CA GLU A 44 -14.90 16.35 -6.83
C GLU A 44 -14.00 17.51 -7.24
N GLU A 45 -14.07 18.63 -6.53
CA GLU A 45 -13.26 19.81 -6.82
C GLU A 45 -12.18 19.99 -5.76
N ALA A 46 -10.97 20.29 -6.21
CA ALA A 46 -9.83 20.52 -5.34
C ALA A 46 -9.32 21.96 -5.52
N PRO A 47 -8.90 22.65 -4.45
CA PRO A 47 -8.30 23.98 -4.54
C PRO A 47 -6.85 23.95 -5.09
N TYR A 48 -6.36 22.78 -5.49
CA TYR A 48 -5.01 22.54 -6.02
C TYR A 48 -5.07 21.65 -7.27
N PRO A 49 -4.12 21.79 -8.20
CA PRO A 49 -4.08 20.98 -9.41
C PRO A 49 -3.45 19.59 -9.20
N SER A 50 -2.75 19.35 -8.08
CA SER A 50 -2.13 18.04 -7.80
C SER A 50 -2.21 17.63 -6.33
N CYS A 51 -2.41 16.34 -6.09
CA CYS A 51 -2.34 15.73 -4.77
C CYS A 51 -1.61 14.38 -4.79
N HIS A 52 -1.21 13.89 -3.61
CA HIS A 52 -0.63 12.57 -3.44
C HIS A 52 -0.61 12.06 -1.99
N ALA A 53 -0.24 10.79 -1.84
CA ALA A 53 0.09 10.14 -0.58
C ALA A 53 -1.05 10.24 0.44
N SER A 54 -2.16 9.58 0.13
CA SER A 54 -3.29 9.52 1.04
C SER A 54 -2.98 8.66 2.27
N THR A 55 -3.72 8.94 3.33
CA THR A 55 -3.84 8.15 4.56
C THR A 55 -5.30 8.20 5.00
N ILE A 56 -5.72 7.23 5.80
CA ILE A 56 -7.10 7.09 6.29
C ILE A 56 -7.06 6.50 7.69
N GLU A 57 -7.98 6.92 8.56
CA GLU A 57 -8.14 6.38 9.91
C GLU A 57 -9.62 6.33 10.30
N GLU A 58 -9.97 5.39 11.16
CA GLU A 58 -11.29 5.34 11.80
C GLU A 58 -11.35 6.35 12.95
N ILE A 59 -12.45 7.10 13.03
CA ILE A 59 -12.71 8.05 14.10
C ILE A 59 -14.11 7.80 14.66
N ASP A 60 -14.38 8.31 15.86
CA ASP A 60 -15.73 8.22 16.41
C ASP A 60 -16.74 8.88 15.46
N GLY A 61 -17.75 8.10 15.05
CA GLY A 61 -18.78 8.49 14.10
C GLY A 61 -18.41 8.43 12.61
N GLY A 62 -17.21 7.95 12.23
CA GLY A 62 -16.90 7.74 10.81
C GLY A 62 -15.42 7.59 10.46
N LEU A 63 -14.99 8.26 9.40
CA LEU A 63 -13.61 8.16 8.87
C LEU A 63 -12.98 9.52 8.74
N ILE A 64 -11.65 9.56 8.75
CA ILE A 64 -10.87 10.73 8.37
C ILE A 64 -9.79 10.32 7.38
N ALA A 65 -9.60 11.11 6.34
CA ALA A 65 -8.54 10.93 5.37
C ALA A 65 -7.70 12.18 5.24
N ALA A 66 -6.41 12.01 4.96
CA ALA A 66 -5.49 13.10 4.71
C ALA A 66 -4.59 12.80 3.51
N TRP A 67 -4.08 13.84 2.86
CA TRP A 67 -3.13 13.74 1.74
C TRP A 67 -2.38 15.06 1.61
N PHE A 68 -1.29 15.10 0.83
CA PHE A 68 -0.68 16.38 0.48
C PHE A 68 -1.19 16.89 -0.87
N GLY A 69 -1.35 18.20 -1.03
CA GLY A 69 -1.88 18.84 -2.23
C GLY A 69 -1.37 20.26 -2.43
N GLY A 70 -1.12 20.63 -3.69
CA GLY A 70 -0.57 21.93 -4.08
C GLY A 70 -0.32 22.03 -5.59
N THR A 71 0.50 22.99 -6.02
CA THR A 71 0.74 23.24 -7.46
C THR A 71 1.39 22.02 -8.16
N HIS A 72 2.44 21.45 -7.56
CA HIS A 72 3.02 20.18 -7.95
C HIS A 72 3.89 19.66 -6.81
N GLU A 73 4.29 18.39 -6.83
CA GLU A 73 5.20 17.84 -5.83
C GLU A 73 6.46 18.71 -5.68
N ARG A 74 6.90 18.96 -4.43
CA ARG A 74 8.02 19.85 -4.05
C ARG A 74 7.74 21.34 -4.14
N HIS A 75 6.63 21.77 -4.72
CA HIS A 75 6.32 23.19 -4.75
C HIS A 75 6.08 23.70 -3.32
N PRO A 76 6.61 24.86 -2.90
CA PRO A 76 6.47 25.35 -1.53
C PRO A 76 5.04 25.47 -1.01
N ASP A 77 4.04 25.57 -1.89
CA ASP A 77 2.62 25.67 -1.53
C ASP A 77 1.96 24.33 -1.19
N VAL A 78 2.68 23.20 -1.27
CA VAL A 78 2.11 21.89 -0.96
C VAL A 78 1.79 21.81 0.54
N GLY A 79 0.50 21.76 0.86
CA GLY A 79 -0.04 21.58 2.20
C GLY A 79 -0.60 20.19 2.44
N ILE A 80 -0.89 19.87 3.70
CA ILE A 80 -1.61 18.68 4.13
C ILE A 80 -3.09 19.06 4.23
N TRP A 81 -3.92 18.29 3.53
CA TRP A 81 -5.35 18.46 3.46
C TRP A 81 -6.05 17.30 4.14
N VAL A 82 -7.18 17.58 4.78
CA VAL A 82 -7.97 16.60 5.53
C VAL A 82 -9.44 16.69 5.12
N ALA A 83 -10.10 15.55 4.97
CA ALA A 83 -11.55 15.44 4.89
C ALA A 83 -12.06 14.37 5.86
N ARG A 84 -13.25 14.57 6.39
CA ARG A 84 -13.92 13.63 7.31
C ARG A 84 -15.16 13.06 6.65
N LYS A 85 -15.40 11.77 6.80
CA LYS A 85 -16.62 11.09 6.36
C LYS A 85 -17.51 10.87 7.58
N ILE A 86 -18.57 11.65 7.71
CA ILE A 86 -19.54 11.54 8.80
C ILE A 86 -20.91 11.31 8.18
N ASP A 87 -21.72 10.42 8.78
CA ASP A 87 -23.05 10.06 8.28
C ASP A 87 -23.06 9.67 6.79
N GLY A 88 -21.99 9.01 6.34
CA GLY A 88 -21.86 8.54 4.97
C GLY A 88 -21.32 9.55 3.95
N ALA A 89 -21.09 10.82 4.31
CA ALA A 89 -20.64 11.86 3.37
C ALA A 89 -19.28 12.45 3.76
N TRP A 90 -18.41 12.64 2.75
CA TRP A 90 -17.14 13.35 2.90
C TRP A 90 -17.36 14.87 3.02
N SER A 91 -16.66 15.51 3.96
CA SER A 91 -16.59 16.96 4.09
C SER A 91 -15.75 17.57 2.97
N GLU A 92 -15.92 18.87 2.73
CA GLU A 92 -14.93 19.62 1.94
C GLU A 92 -13.53 19.50 2.56
N PRO A 93 -12.47 19.31 1.75
CA PRO A 93 -11.11 19.26 2.26
C PRO A 93 -10.65 20.59 2.88
N VAL A 94 -9.98 20.51 4.03
CA VAL A 94 -9.38 21.67 4.72
C VAL A 94 -7.87 21.52 4.87
N GLU A 95 -7.11 22.59 4.65
CA GLU A 95 -5.65 22.59 4.86
C GLU A 95 -5.34 22.68 6.37
N VAL A 96 -4.60 21.72 6.89
CA VAL A 96 -4.28 21.60 8.34
C VAL A 96 -2.79 21.80 8.64
N ALA A 97 -1.92 21.69 7.64
CA ALA A 97 -0.51 22.02 7.75
C ALA A 97 0.03 22.53 6.41
N ASN A 98 0.88 23.54 6.42
CA ASN A 98 1.28 24.24 5.19
C ASN A 98 2.80 24.48 5.06
N GLY A 99 3.59 24.06 6.05
CA GLY A 99 5.06 24.15 6.03
C GLY A 99 5.63 25.58 6.09
N VAL A 100 4.84 26.55 6.54
CA VAL A 100 5.32 27.91 6.82
C VAL A 100 6.20 27.91 8.08
N GLU A 101 7.46 28.28 7.92
CA GLU A 101 8.45 28.40 9.02
C GLU A 101 8.64 29.87 9.43
N SER A 102 8.53 30.80 8.48
CA SER A 102 8.56 32.25 8.71
C SER A 102 7.77 32.97 7.60
N PRO A 103 7.55 34.30 7.69
CA PRO A 103 6.91 35.07 6.61
C PRO A 103 7.62 34.94 5.24
N GLU A 104 8.91 34.61 5.22
CA GLU A 104 9.74 34.49 4.03
C GLU A 104 10.05 33.03 3.65
N VAL A 105 9.85 32.08 4.56
CA VAL A 105 10.26 30.68 4.39
C VAL A 105 9.05 29.76 4.52
N ARG A 106 8.74 29.08 3.42
CA ARG A 106 7.77 27.99 3.36
C ARG A 106 8.40 26.80 2.64
N TYR A 107 8.22 25.61 3.19
CA TYR A 107 8.62 24.36 2.55
C TYR A 107 7.39 23.53 2.22
N PRO A 108 7.46 22.66 1.19
CA PRO A 108 6.41 21.68 0.95
C PRO A 108 6.26 20.76 2.15
N THR A 109 5.02 20.34 2.36
CA THR A 109 4.67 19.25 3.27
C THR A 109 4.56 17.92 2.52
N TRP A 110 4.69 16.80 3.24
CA TRP A 110 4.78 15.48 2.62
C TRP A 110 4.19 14.37 3.48
N ASN A 111 3.83 13.28 2.81
CA ASN A 111 3.45 11.97 3.34
C ASN A 111 2.73 12.03 4.71
N PRO A 112 1.48 12.52 4.74
CA PRO A 112 0.69 12.44 5.95
C PRO A 112 0.43 10.99 6.34
N VAL A 113 0.43 10.72 7.65
CA VAL A 113 0.04 9.43 8.22
C VAL A 113 -0.86 9.72 9.42
N LEU A 114 -2.12 9.32 9.31
CA LEU A 114 -3.06 9.31 10.43
C LEU A 114 -2.83 8.06 11.27
N PHE A 115 -2.97 8.21 12.57
CA PHE A 115 -2.90 7.11 13.53
C PHE A 115 -3.71 7.44 14.78
N GLN A 116 -4.67 6.59 15.13
CA GLN A 116 -5.40 6.67 16.39
C GLN A 116 -4.84 5.64 17.39
N PRO A 117 -4.08 6.06 18.41
CA PRO A 117 -3.68 5.16 19.49
C PRO A 117 -4.88 4.78 20.37
N SER A 118 -4.77 3.67 21.11
CA SER A 118 -5.76 3.20 22.07
C SER A 118 -5.98 4.17 23.23
N GLU A 119 -4.91 4.85 23.67
CA GLU A 119 -4.95 5.88 24.71
C GLU A 119 -4.26 7.17 24.24
N GLY A 120 -5.01 8.06 23.59
CA GLY A 120 -4.48 9.36 23.22
C GLY A 120 -5.30 10.06 22.15
N PRO A 121 -4.88 11.27 21.77
CA PRO A 121 -5.51 12.00 20.68
C PRO A 121 -5.21 11.34 19.33
N LEU A 122 -6.08 11.59 18.35
CA LEU A 122 -5.78 11.30 16.94
C LEU A 122 -4.49 12.02 16.55
N GLN A 123 -3.57 11.30 15.92
CA GLN A 123 -2.28 11.84 15.50
C GLN A 123 -2.22 11.96 13.98
N LEU A 124 -1.70 13.08 13.49
CA LEU A 124 -1.36 13.27 12.08
C LEU A 124 0.13 13.60 11.98
N PHE A 125 0.90 12.61 11.57
CA PHE A 125 2.30 12.75 11.24
C PHE A 125 2.45 13.26 9.82
N TYR A 126 3.41 14.14 9.57
CA TYR A 126 3.74 14.62 8.22
C TYR A 126 5.19 15.11 8.22
N LYS A 127 5.74 15.41 7.04
CA LYS A 127 7.13 15.87 6.91
C LYS A 127 7.13 17.26 6.31
N VAL A 128 8.12 18.06 6.67
CA VAL A 128 8.35 19.39 6.11
C VAL A 128 9.79 19.45 5.63
N GLY A 129 10.03 20.05 4.46
CA GLY A 129 11.38 20.28 3.96
C GLY A 129 11.44 20.24 2.43
N PRO A 130 12.54 20.70 1.81
CA PRO A 130 12.61 20.89 0.36
C PRO A 130 12.64 19.58 -0.44
N THR A 131 13.11 18.49 0.17
CA THR A 131 13.26 17.18 -0.49
C THR A 131 13.06 16.04 0.51
N PRO A 132 12.70 14.82 0.07
CA PRO A 132 12.67 13.64 0.94
C PRO A 132 13.99 13.29 1.64
N ARG A 133 15.10 13.92 1.25
CA ARG A 133 16.42 13.74 1.86
C ARG A 133 16.72 14.75 2.96
N ASP A 134 16.02 15.89 2.92
CA ASP A 134 16.31 17.08 3.73
C ASP A 134 15.08 17.52 4.55
N TRP A 135 14.10 16.62 4.70
CA TRP A 135 12.91 16.86 5.50
C TRP A 135 13.09 16.49 6.97
N TRP A 136 12.15 16.93 7.81
CA TRP A 136 12.05 16.51 9.20
C TRP A 136 10.61 16.08 9.50
N GLY A 137 10.46 15.26 10.55
CA GLY A 137 9.15 14.81 11.02
C GLY A 137 8.42 15.90 11.81
N MET A 138 7.12 15.98 11.59
CA MET A 138 6.19 16.83 12.32
C MET A 138 4.99 15.99 12.77
N VAL A 139 4.35 16.42 13.86
CA VAL A 139 3.09 15.86 14.32
C VAL A 139 2.16 16.99 14.78
N VAL A 140 0.89 16.88 14.41
CA VAL A 140 -0.23 17.59 15.04
C VAL A 140 -1.19 16.55 15.62
N THR A 141 -1.90 16.91 16.68
CA THR A 141 -2.87 16.02 17.33
C THR A 141 -4.26 16.64 17.38
N SER A 142 -5.29 15.82 17.46
CA SER A 142 -6.68 16.23 17.60
C SER A 142 -7.37 15.44 18.71
N ASP A 143 -8.00 16.17 19.64
CA ASP A 143 -8.83 15.61 20.73
C ASP A 143 -10.32 15.55 20.35
N ASP A 144 -10.68 15.93 19.12
CA ASP A 144 -12.06 16.15 18.68
C ASP A 144 -12.34 15.54 17.29
N ASN A 145 -11.71 14.40 16.99
CA ASN A 145 -11.89 13.62 15.76
C ASN A 145 -11.58 14.43 14.48
N GLY A 146 -10.49 15.20 14.51
CA GLY A 146 -9.99 15.98 13.39
C GLY A 146 -10.78 17.25 13.08
N GLN A 147 -11.59 17.76 14.02
CA GLN A 147 -12.27 19.06 13.87
C GLN A 147 -11.30 20.22 14.05
N SER A 148 -10.42 20.11 15.05
CA SER A 148 -9.34 21.04 15.31
C SER A 148 -8.04 20.28 15.56
N TRP A 149 -6.93 20.98 15.35
CA TRP A 149 -5.59 20.42 15.44
C TRP A 149 -4.73 21.28 16.36
N SER A 150 -3.85 20.64 17.12
CA SER A 150 -2.87 21.30 17.96
C SER A 150 -1.89 22.16 17.16
N GLU A 151 -1.13 23.00 17.85
CA GLU A 151 0.08 23.58 17.26
C GLU A 151 1.02 22.46 16.77
N PRO A 152 1.64 22.61 15.58
CA PRO A 152 2.64 21.68 15.08
C PRO A 152 3.81 21.47 16.01
N ARG A 153 4.19 20.21 16.21
CA ARG A 153 5.40 19.84 16.95
C ARG A 153 6.37 19.10 16.06
N ARG A 154 7.60 19.61 16.01
CA ARG A 154 8.72 18.93 15.35
C ARG A 154 9.15 17.71 16.17
N LEU A 155 9.39 16.60 15.48
CA LEU A 155 9.96 15.39 16.07
C LEU A 155 11.47 15.57 16.32
N PRO A 156 12.10 14.76 17.20
CA PRO A 156 13.54 14.80 17.39
C PRO A 156 14.31 14.66 16.07
N ASP A 157 15.47 15.30 15.95
CA ASP A 157 16.20 15.41 14.67
C ASP A 157 16.60 14.08 14.03
N ASP A 158 16.67 12.99 14.80
CA ASP A 158 16.98 11.64 14.32
C ASP A 158 15.75 10.76 14.05
N CYS A 159 14.54 11.33 14.21
CA CYS A 159 13.25 10.67 14.04
C CYS A 159 12.39 11.41 13.00
N LEU A 160 11.70 10.65 12.15
CA LEU A 160 10.82 11.16 11.10
C LEU A 160 9.35 10.78 11.31
N GLY A 161 9.06 9.94 12.31
CA GLY A 161 7.77 9.28 12.47
C GLY A 161 7.53 8.22 11.40
N PRO A 162 6.30 7.72 11.27
CA PRO A 162 5.95 6.79 10.20
C PRO A 162 6.13 7.49 8.85
N ILE A 163 6.93 6.94 7.94
CA ILE A 163 7.27 7.67 6.69
C ILE A 163 6.09 7.80 5.73
N LYS A 164 5.23 6.79 5.69
CA LYS A 164 4.09 6.74 4.75
C LYS A 164 2.99 5.77 5.18
N ASN A 165 3.34 4.61 5.74
CA ASN A 165 2.35 3.63 6.22
C ASN A 165 2.19 3.73 7.73
N LYS A 166 1.09 3.18 8.23
CA LYS A 166 0.65 3.36 9.60
C LYS A 166 1.59 2.71 10.62
N PRO A 167 1.73 3.33 11.80
CA PRO A 167 2.24 2.63 12.97
C PRO A 167 1.34 1.45 13.37
N ILE A 168 1.87 0.58 14.24
CA ILE A 168 1.07 -0.34 15.05
C ILE A 168 1.30 -0.02 16.52
N GLU A 169 0.29 -0.19 17.35
CA GLU A 169 0.43 -0.13 18.81
C GLU A 169 0.58 -1.53 19.38
N ARG A 170 1.62 -1.72 20.19
CA ARG A 170 1.86 -2.97 20.90
C ARG A 170 1.00 -3.03 22.16
N ALA A 171 0.81 -4.24 22.70
CA ALA A 171 0.07 -4.45 23.95
C ALA A 171 0.65 -3.70 25.17
N ASP A 172 1.91 -3.28 25.13
CA ASP A 172 2.56 -2.46 26.17
C ASP A 172 2.37 -0.94 25.98
N GLY A 173 1.57 -0.52 24.99
CA GLY A 173 1.28 0.89 24.68
C GLY A 173 2.37 1.60 23.87
N VAL A 174 3.42 0.89 23.45
CA VAL A 174 4.43 1.46 22.54
C VAL A 174 3.89 1.47 21.12
N VAL A 175 3.98 2.63 20.48
CA VAL A 175 3.63 2.83 19.08
C VAL A 175 4.88 2.65 18.23
N LEU A 176 4.86 1.65 17.36
CA LEU A 176 5.95 1.30 16.44
C LEU A 176 5.68 1.92 15.06
N CYS A 177 6.48 2.91 14.70
CA CYS A 177 6.40 3.65 13.45
C CYS A 177 7.35 3.05 12.39
N PRO A 178 6.84 2.55 11.25
CA PRO A 178 7.68 2.11 10.15
C PRO A 178 8.30 3.30 9.42
N SER A 179 9.63 3.37 9.43
CA SER A 179 10.37 4.51 8.93
C SER A 179 11.45 4.11 7.92
N SER A 180 12.00 5.12 7.25
CA SER A 180 13.03 4.96 6.24
C SER A 180 13.69 6.28 5.88
N HIS A 181 14.91 6.22 5.38
CA HIS A 181 15.68 7.38 4.92
C HIS A 181 16.09 7.23 3.46
N GLU A 182 16.01 8.34 2.73
CA GLU A 182 16.55 8.45 1.37
C GLU A 182 17.88 9.22 1.38
N GLY A 183 19.01 8.51 1.32
CA GLY A 183 20.34 9.11 1.22
C GLY A 183 20.90 9.09 -0.19
N ASN A 184 21.68 10.11 -0.55
CA ASN A 184 22.40 10.14 -1.84
C ASN A 184 23.49 9.06 -1.90
N ASP A 185 24.39 9.04 -0.91
CA ASP A 185 25.52 8.11 -0.88
C ASP A 185 25.19 6.82 -0.12
N THR A 186 24.33 6.91 0.89
CA THR A 186 23.92 5.75 1.71
C THR A 186 22.75 4.97 1.12
N GLY A 187 22.14 5.46 0.04
CA GLY A 187 20.95 4.88 -0.57
C GLY A 187 19.73 4.84 0.35
N TRP A 188 18.82 3.90 0.07
CA TRP A 188 17.49 3.80 0.68
C TRP A 188 17.49 2.78 1.82
N ARG A 189 17.29 3.25 3.06
CA ARG A 189 17.40 2.43 4.27
C ARG A 189 16.13 2.45 5.08
N VAL A 190 15.76 1.30 5.62
CA VAL A 190 14.64 1.11 6.55
C VAL A 190 15.17 1.11 7.98
N HIS A 191 14.40 1.68 8.89
CA HIS A 191 14.57 1.59 10.34
C HIS A 191 13.19 1.76 10.99
N PHE A 192 13.09 1.48 12.28
CA PHE A 192 11.82 1.59 12.99
C PHE A 192 11.97 2.55 14.16
N GLU A 193 10.96 3.37 14.37
CA GLU A 193 10.91 4.38 15.42
C GLU A 193 9.82 3.99 16.41
N MET A 194 10.05 4.22 17.69
CA MET A 194 9.12 3.86 18.75
C MET A 194 8.81 5.08 19.58
N THR A 195 7.51 5.26 19.85
CA THR A 195 7.01 6.38 20.63
C THR A 195 5.90 5.95 21.59
N ASP A 196 5.52 6.84 22.50
CA ASP A 196 4.32 6.67 23.31
C ASP A 196 3.06 7.10 22.55
N ALA A 197 1.89 6.75 23.08
CA ALA A 197 0.59 7.10 22.52
C ALA A 197 0.29 8.62 22.43
N HIS A 198 1.19 9.49 22.90
CA HIS A 198 1.08 10.95 22.74
C HIS A 198 2.18 11.52 21.82
N ALA A 199 2.96 10.65 21.17
CA ALA A 199 4.10 10.99 20.32
C ALA A 199 5.18 11.82 21.04
N LYS A 200 5.37 11.67 22.36
CA LYS A 200 6.25 12.56 23.17
C LYS A 200 7.64 11.98 23.44
N SER A 201 7.76 10.68 23.66
CA SER A 201 9.04 10.00 23.81
C SER A 201 9.42 9.30 22.52
N TRP A 202 10.70 9.28 22.15
CA TRP A 202 11.15 8.70 20.88
C TRP A 202 12.46 7.95 21.06
N ARG A 203 12.57 6.84 20.34
CA ARG A 203 13.82 6.12 20.08
C ARG A 203 13.69 5.41 18.75
N ARG A 204 14.79 4.87 18.25
CA ARG A 204 14.78 4.11 17.00
C ARG A 204 15.73 2.93 17.01
N THR A 205 15.45 1.96 16.15
CA THR A 205 16.37 0.86 15.83
C THR A 205 17.53 1.37 14.98
N PRO A 206 18.62 0.60 14.86
CA PRO A 206 19.55 0.74 13.74
C PRO A 206 18.83 0.55 12.39
N TYR A 207 19.51 0.94 11.31
CA TYR A 207 19.07 0.57 9.96
C TYR A 207 19.11 -0.94 9.78
N VAL A 208 18.11 -1.50 9.10
CA VAL A 208 17.94 -2.95 8.91
C VAL A 208 18.45 -3.43 7.54
N ASN A 209 19.00 -2.53 6.75
CA ASN A 209 19.67 -2.81 5.48
C ASN A 209 20.80 -1.80 5.22
N ASP A 210 21.72 -2.14 4.32
CA ASP A 210 22.89 -1.33 3.96
C ASP A 210 22.56 -0.13 3.05
N GLY A 211 21.36 -0.14 2.46
CA GLY A 211 20.88 0.85 1.51
C GLY A 211 21.45 0.72 0.11
N GLN A 212 22.17 -0.36 -0.21
CA GLN A 212 22.81 -0.60 -1.50
C GLN A 212 22.29 -1.85 -2.18
N GLU A 213 22.31 -3.00 -1.51
CA GLU A 213 21.89 -4.28 -2.08
C GLU A 213 20.37 -4.32 -2.30
N ILE A 214 19.61 -4.18 -1.22
CA ILE A 214 18.16 -3.97 -1.26
C ILE A 214 17.88 -2.53 -0.86
N ARG A 215 17.59 -1.70 -1.85
CA ARG A 215 17.27 -0.27 -1.68
C ARG A 215 15.80 -0.11 -1.31
N ALA A 216 15.47 -0.23 -0.04
CA ALA A 216 14.10 -0.32 0.49
C ALA A 216 13.66 0.95 1.23
N ILE A 217 12.38 1.29 1.13
CA ILE A 217 11.73 2.37 1.90
C ILE A 217 10.24 2.12 2.08
N GLN A 218 9.60 2.91 2.95
CA GLN A 218 8.15 2.94 3.17
C GLN A 218 7.59 1.55 3.56
N PRO A 219 8.04 0.97 4.69
CA PRO A 219 7.50 -0.30 5.19
C PRO A 219 6.05 -0.13 5.63
N SER A 220 5.21 -1.13 5.44
CA SER A 220 4.02 -1.41 6.26
C SER A 220 4.38 -2.49 7.28
N LEU A 221 3.61 -2.59 8.37
CA LEU A 221 3.79 -3.59 9.42
C LEU A 221 2.62 -4.58 9.41
N LEU A 222 2.94 -5.87 9.51
CA LEU A 222 2.00 -6.96 9.72
C LEU A 222 2.26 -7.59 11.08
N ASP A 223 1.19 -7.84 11.83
CA ASP A 223 1.23 -8.49 13.14
C ASP A 223 0.95 -9.99 12.95
N HIS A 224 1.88 -10.83 13.35
CA HIS A 224 1.75 -12.29 13.28
C HIS A 224 1.34 -12.91 14.62
N GLY A 225 1.01 -12.09 15.62
CA GLY A 225 0.72 -12.51 16.98
C GLY A 225 1.98 -12.76 17.81
N ASP A 226 1.80 -12.84 19.12
CA ASP A 226 2.86 -13.14 20.09
C ASP A 226 4.11 -12.23 19.99
N GLY A 227 3.94 -10.99 19.52
CA GLY A 227 5.02 -10.02 19.33
C GLY A 227 5.88 -10.25 18.07
N ARG A 228 5.52 -11.22 17.23
CA ARG A 228 6.17 -11.47 15.95
C ARG A 228 5.62 -10.51 14.91
N LEU A 229 6.50 -9.76 14.26
CA LEU A 229 6.15 -8.75 13.27
C LEU A 229 6.84 -9.01 11.94
N GLN A 230 6.19 -8.61 10.86
CA GLN A 230 6.78 -8.55 9.53
C GLN A 230 6.66 -7.13 9.02
N ALA A 231 7.73 -6.61 8.43
CA ALA A 231 7.68 -5.38 7.66
C ALA A 231 7.90 -5.67 6.19
N LEU A 232 7.09 -5.07 5.33
CA LEU A 232 7.23 -5.18 3.88
C LEU A 232 7.00 -3.84 3.20
N GLY A 233 7.57 -3.63 2.03
CA GLY A 233 7.40 -2.37 1.30
C GLY A 233 8.15 -2.35 -0.01
N ARG A 234 8.23 -1.19 -0.64
CA ARG A 234 8.80 -1.06 -1.98
C ARG A 234 10.32 -0.99 -1.99
N THR A 235 10.92 -1.38 -3.11
CA THR A 235 12.34 -1.13 -3.40
C THR A 235 12.52 -0.15 -4.56
N ARG A 236 13.74 0.39 -4.74
CA ARG A 236 14.08 1.32 -5.83
C ARG A 236 14.10 0.67 -7.21
N HIS A 237 14.49 -0.58 -7.30
CA HIS A 237 14.80 -1.25 -8.57
C HIS A 237 13.67 -2.18 -9.04
N SER A 238 12.95 -2.81 -8.11
CA SER A 238 11.65 -3.45 -8.31
C SER A 238 11.33 -4.42 -7.16
N GLY A 239 10.06 -4.77 -7.02
CA GLY A 239 9.60 -5.80 -6.09
C GLY A 239 9.36 -5.29 -4.67
N ILE A 240 8.95 -6.24 -3.81
CA ILE A 240 8.57 -5.98 -2.42
C ILE A 240 9.63 -6.59 -1.51
N PHE A 241 10.23 -5.78 -0.62
CA PHE A 241 11.11 -6.32 0.42
C PHE A 241 10.26 -6.90 1.56
N THR A 242 10.86 -7.81 2.32
CA THR A 242 10.33 -8.28 3.61
C THR A 242 11.46 -8.38 4.63
N VAL A 243 11.13 -8.13 5.90
CA VAL A 243 12.02 -8.33 7.05
C VAL A 243 11.19 -8.65 8.28
N TRP A 244 11.72 -9.47 9.19
CA TRP A 244 10.98 -10.01 10.34
C TRP A 244 11.58 -9.55 11.66
N SER A 245 10.72 -9.40 12.66
CA SER A 245 11.08 -9.21 14.06
C SER A 245 10.38 -10.25 14.92
N GLU A 246 11.10 -10.81 15.88
CA GLU A 246 10.61 -11.85 16.81
C GLU A 246 10.45 -11.30 18.24
N ASP A 247 10.62 -9.98 18.43
CA ASP A 247 10.69 -9.33 19.74
C ASP A 247 9.92 -8.00 19.80
N GLY A 248 8.82 -7.90 19.06
CA GLY A 248 7.95 -6.72 19.07
C GLY A 248 8.57 -5.50 18.38
N GLY A 249 9.44 -5.72 17.40
CA GLY A 249 10.07 -4.68 16.58
C GLY A 249 11.36 -4.09 17.14
N GLU A 250 11.91 -4.66 18.23
CA GLU A 250 13.15 -4.17 18.84
C GLU A 250 14.38 -4.50 17.99
N THR A 251 14.42 -5.73 17.47
CA THR A 251 15.43 -6.18 16.53
C THR A 251 14.79 -6.80 15.29
N TRP A 252 15.51 -6.72 14.18
CA TRP A 252 15.04 -7.14 12.87
C TRP A 252 16.08 -8.03 12.20
N GLY A 253 15.60 -9.09 11.55
CA GLY A 253 16.42 -10.05 10.83
C GLY A 253 16.98 -9.53 9.52
N GLU A 254 17.42 -10.46 8.68
CA GLU A 254 17.94 -10.15 7.34
C GLU A 254 16.78 -9.78 6.39
N MET A 255 16.97 -8.69 5.64
CA MET A 255 16.02 -8.25 4.62
C MET A 255 16.13 -9.12 3.37
N SER A 256 15.00 -9.53 2.82
CA SER A 256 14.92 -10.29 1.57
C SER A 256 13.80 -9.74 0.66
N LEU A 257 13.59 -10.36 -0.50
CA LEU A 257 12.53 -9.99 -1.44
C LEU A 257 11.44 -11.07 -1.46
N LEU A 258 10.18 -10.64 -1.55
CA LEU A 258 9.05 -11.50 -1.88
C LEU A 258 8.98 -11.73 -3.40
N ASP A 259 8.36 -12.84 -3.82
CA ASP A 259 8.06 -13.13 -5.24
C ASP A 259 6.82 -12.35 -5.71
N LEU A 260 6.87 -11.03 -5.56
CA LEU A 260 5.83 -10.10 -5.98
C LEU A 260 6.45 -8.94 -6.78
N PRO A 261 5.99 -8.71 -8.02
CA PRO A 261 6.47 -7.59 -8.80
C PRO A 261 5.91 -6.28 -8.27
N ASN A 262 6.73 -5.24 -8.26
CA ASN A 262 6.30 -3.87 -7.95
C ASN A 262 7.19 -2.86 -8.70
N PRO A 263 6.60 -1.84 -9.35
CA PRO A 263 7.33 -0.86 -10.15
C PRO A 263 7.91 0.30 -9.31
N SER A 264 8.45 0.01 -8.13
CA SER A 264 8.85 1.01 -7.12
C SER A 264 7.71 1.94 -6.68
N SER A 265 6.47 1.45 -6.73
CA SER A 265 5.28 2.19 -6.30
C SER A 265 4.96 1.91 -4.85
N GLY A 266 4.54 2.95 -4.13
CA GLY A 266 4.13 2.83 -2.73
C GLY A 266 3.05 1.78 -2.56
N THR A 267 3.18 0.97 -1.51
CA THR A 267 2.22 -0.06 -1.11
C THR A 267 1.66 0.28 0.25
N ASP A 268 0.59 -0.40 0.67
CA ASP A 268 0.22 -0.49 2.08
C ASP A 268 -0.35 -1.87 2.38
N ALA A 269 -0.21 -2.32 3.62
CA ALA A 269 -0.65 -3.64 4.05
C ALA A 269 -1.13 -3.60 5.50
N VAL A 270 -2.09 -4.46 5.81
CA VAL A 270 -2.68 -4.59 7.15
C VAL A 270 -2.90 -6.07 7.48
N THR A 271 -2.83 -6.40 8.76
CA THR A 271 -3.32 -7.70 9.25
C THR A 271 -4.78 -7.56 9.60
N LEU A 272 -5.62 -8.39 8.98
CA LEU A 272 -7.06 -8.43 9.20
C LEU A 272 -7.38 -9.09 10.54
N ALA A 273 -8.55 -8.77 11.08
CA ALA A 273 -9.06 -9.31 12.34
C ALA A 273 -9.20 -10.85 12.34
N ASP A 274 -9.28 -11.48 11.16
CA ASP A 274 -9.31 -12.94 11.03
C ASP A 274 -7.91 -13.58 10.90
N GLY A 275 -6.85 -12.79 11.02
CA GLY A 275 -5.45 -13.23 10.98
C GLY A 275 -4.82 -13.21 9.59
N ARG A 276 -5.60 -13.03 8.52
CA ARG A 276 -5.06 -12.91 7.16
C ARG A 276 -4.33 -11.57 6.98
N HIS A 277 -3.35 -11.52 6.10
CA HIS A 277 -2.67 -10.29 5.71
C HIS A 277 -3.14 -9.81 4.35
N LEU A 278 -3.45 -8.53 4.23
CA LEU A 278 -3.91 -7.89 3.00
C LEU A 278 -2.88 -6.87 2.55
N LEU A 279 -2.49 -6.94 1.27
CA LEU A 279 -1.54 -6.03 0.63
C LEU A 279 -2.21 -5.33 -0.56
N VAL A 280 -2.18 -3.99 -0.56
CA VAL A 280 -2.56 -3.17 -1.71
C VAL A 280 -1.30 -2.64 -2.39
N TYR A 281 -1.12 -2.98 -3.66
CA TYR A 281 0.08 -2.66 -4.43
C TYR A 281 -0.17 -2.70 -5.93
N ASN A 282 0.73 -2.12 -6.71
CA ASN A 282 0.71 -2.25 -8.16
C ASN A 282 1.43 -3.54 -8.58
N HIS A 283 0.68 -4.58 -8.95
CA HIS A 283 1.25 -5.82 -9.49
C HIS A 283 1.62 -5.60 -10.97
N ASN A 284 2.84 -5.18 -11.23
CA ASN A 284 3.30 -4.89 -12.60
C ASN A 284 4.66 -5.54 -12.88
N PRO A 285 4.70 -6.69 -13.58
CA PRO A 285 5.94 -7.41 -13.87
C PRO A 285 6.82 -6.73 -14.92
N ASN A 286 6.33 -5.69 -15.60
CA ASN A 286 7.15 -4.86 -16.48
C ASN A 286 7.93 -3.77 -15.72
N TYR A 287 7.67 -3.63 -14.42
CA TYR A 287 8.33 -2.67 -13.52
C TYR A 287 8.24 -1.21 -14.00
N LYS A 288 7.14 -0.87 -14.70
CA LYS A 288 6.87 0.47 -15.25
C LYS A 288 5.41 0.85 -15.08
N GLY A 289 5.17 2.13 -14.79
CA GLY A 289 3.82 2.64 -14.58
C GLY A 289 3.26 2.29 -13.20
N ARG A 290 2.10 2.86 -12.87
CA ARG A 290 1.41 2.64 -11.58
C ARG A 290 0.00 2.09 -11.80
N SER A 291 -0.10 1.12 -12.69
CA SER A 291 -1.32 0.37 -13.03
C SER A 291 -0.91 -1.08 -13.37
N PRO A 292 -1.75 -2.09 -13.08
CA PRO A 292 -2.99 -2.02 -12.28
C PRO A 292 -2.72 -1.70 -10.79
N LEU A 293 -3.79 -1.45 -10.03
CA LEU A 293 -3.77 -1.43 -8.56
C LEU A 293 -4.55 -2.65 -8.05
N ASN A 294 -3.89 -3.46 -7.25
CA ASN A 294 -4.31 -4.81 -6.89
C ASN A 294 -4.35 -5.01 -5.38
N ILE A 295 -5.10 -6.03 -4.96
CA ILE A 295 -5.16 -6.52 -3.59
C ILE A 295 -4.79 -8.00 -3.58
N ALA A 296 -3.74 -8.33 -2.84
CA ALA A 296 -3.36 -9.72 -2.56
C ALA A 296 -3.63 -10.07 -1.09
N LEU A 297 -3.89 -11.35 -0.84
CA LEU A 297 -4.09 -11.92 0.49
C LEU A 297 -3.04 -13.00 0.78
N SER A 298 -2.65 -13.12 2.04
CA SER A 298 -1.75 -14.16 2.52
C SER A 298 -2.12 -14.60 3.93
N GLU A 299 -1.98 -15.90 4.22
CA GLU A 299 -2.15 -16.47 5.57
C GLU A 299 -0.87 -16.37 6.42
N ASN A 300 0.28 -16.15 5.79
CA ASN A 300 1.59 -16.24 6.45
C ASN A 300 2.54 -15.09 6.09
N GLY A 301 2.09 -14.14 5.27
CA GLY A 301 2.87 -12.99 4.82
C GLY A 301 3.97 -13.31 3.80
N VAL A 302 4.10 -14.57 3.37
CA VAL A 302 5.12 -15.06 2.44
C VAL A 302 4.47 -15.52 1.13
N ASP A 303 3.44 -16.36 1.22
CA ASP A 303 2.72 -16.91 0.08
C ASP A 303 1.49 -16.04 -0.18
N TRP A 304 1.51 -15.28 -1.28
CA TRP A 304 0.48 -14.30 -1.62
C TRP A 304 -0.37 -14.79 -2.79
N SER A 305 -1.68 -14.64 -2.66
CA SER A 305 -2.65 -14.96 -3.71
C SER A 305 -3.40 -13.71 -4.15
N ALA A 306 -3.74 -13.65 -5.44
CA ALA A 306 -4.50 -12.57 -6.04
C ALA A 306 -5.94 -12.60 -5.52
N ALA A 307 -6.45 -11.47 -5.02
CA ALA A 307 -7.80 -11.38 -4.46
C ALA A 307 -8.69 -10.40 -5.23
N LEU A 308 -8.18 -9.21 -5.57
CA LEU A 308 -8.97 -8.16 -6.21
C LEU A 308 -8.12 -7.26 -7.11
N MET A 309 -8.70 -6.73 -8.18
CA MET A 309 -8.13 -5.65 -8.99
C MET A 309 -9.07 -4.45 -8.93
N ILE A 310 -8.62 -3.33 -8.34
CA ILE A 310 -9.45 -2.15 -8.09
C ILE A 310 -9.31 -1.06 -9.14
N GLU A 311 -8.19 -1.03 -9.86
CA GLU A 311 -7.96 -0.13 -10.99
C GLU A 311 -7.12 -0.84 -12.07
N ASP A 312 -7.44 -0.61 -13.34
CA ASP A 312 -6.64 -1.06 -14.47
C ASP A 312 -6.76 -0.11 -15.66
N ASN A 313 -5.84 0.85 -15.71
CA ASN A 313 -5.65 1.73 -16.85
C ASN A 313 -4.16 2.12 -16.98
N PRO A 314 -3.43 1.58 -17.98
CA PRO A 314 -2.00 1.82 -18.14
C PRO A 314 -1.64 3.27 -18.52
N GLU A 315 -2.61 4.08 -18.94
CA GLU A 315 -2.41 5.51 -19.25
C GLU A 315 -2.50 6.40 -18.00
N MET A 316 -2.95 5.86 -16.87
CA MET A 316 -3.17 6.57 -15.60
C MET A 316 -2.23 6.08 -14.50
N GLY A 317 -2.11 6.85 -13.43
CA GLY A 317 -1.34 6.48 -12.25
C GLY A 317 -2.18 6.26 -10.98
N PHE A 318 -2.21 5.04 -10.44
CA PHE A 318 -2.87 4.71 -9.16
C PHE A 318 -1.82 4.36 -8.13
N ALA A 319 -1.74 5.11 -7.03
CA ALA A 319 -0.55 5.05 -6.21
C ALA A 319 -0.76 5.48 -4.77
N TYR A 320 0.17 5.07 -3.91
CA TYR A 320 0.18 5.39 -2.49
C TYR A 320 -1.17 5.02 -1.84
N PRO A 321 -1.58 3.74 -1.91
CA PRO A 321 -2.76 3.30 -1.20
C PRO A 321 -2.56 3.44 0.30
N ALA A 322 -3.60 3.63 1.08
CA ALA A 322 -3.58 3.52 2.53
C ALA A 322 -4.76 2.68 2.97
N VAL A 323 -4.52 1.74 3.88
CA VAL A 323 -5.48 0.68 4.22
C VAL A 323 -5.74 0.67 5.71
N ILE A 324 -7.00 0.51 6.11
CA ILE A 324 -7.42 0.12 7.46
C ILE A 324 -8.49 -0.96 7.35
N GLN A 325 -8.66 -1.73 8.43
CA GLN A 325 -9.91 -2.45 8.68
C GLN A 325 -10.62 -1.75 9.84
N THR A 326 -11.88 -1.40 9.62
CA THR A 326 -12.73 -0.74 10.63
C THR A 326 -13.37 -1.75 11.57
N ASP A 327 -13.89 -1.28 12.71
CA ASP A 327 -14.53 -2.11 13.73
C ASP A 327 -15.76 -2.90 13.24
N ASP A 328 -16.41 -2.43 12.16
CA ASP A 328 -17.49 -3.16 11.47
C ASP A 328 -17.00 -4.34 10.61
N GLY A 329 -15.69 -4.54 10.53
CA GLY A 329 -15.01 -5.61 9.81
C GLY A 329 -14.72 -5.30 8.35
N LEU A 330 -15.10 -4.14 7.83
CA LEU A 330 -14.86 -3.75 6.44
C LEU A 330 -13.43 -3.21 6.25
N VAL A 331 -12.90 -3.38 5.04
CA VAL A 331 -11.60 -2.83 4.66
C VAL A 331 -11.80 -1.55 3.87
N HIS A 332 -11.16 -0.48 4.31
CA HIS A 332 -11.19 0.83 3.66
C HIS A 332 -9.84 1.12 3.04
N VAL A 333 -9.85 1.48 1.75
CA VAL A 333 -8.63 1.84 1.02
C VAL A 333 -8.80 3.23 0.41
N THR A 334 -7.87 4.13 0.71
CA THR A 334 -7.73 5.40 -0.03
C THR A 334 -6.48 5.36 -0.90
N TYR A 335 -6.48 6.01 -2.06
CA TYR A 335 -5.30 6.08 -2.91
C TYR A 335 -5.30 7.34 -3.77
N THR A 336 -4.12 7.72 -4.22
CA THR A 336 -3.99 8.75 -5.24
C THR A 336 -4.46 8.23 -6.59
N TRP A 337 -5.44 8.92 -7.15
CA TRP A 337 -5.97 8.69 -8.48
C TRP A 337 -5.41 9.77 -9.43
N ASP A 338 -4.48 9.34 -10.27
CA ASP A 338 -3.83 10.10 -11.33
C ASP A 338 -3.17 11.42 -10.92
N ARG A 339 -2.78 11.53 -9.64
CA ARG A 339 -2.27 12.78 -9.03
C ARG A 339 -3.27 13.94 -9.01
N LEU A 340 -4.51 13.70 -9.38
CA LEU A 340 -5.56 14.72 -9.46
C LEU A 340 -6.48 14.65 -8.25
N ARG A 341 -6.87 13.43 -7.85
CA ARG A 341 -7.84 13.21 -6.77
C ARG A 341 -7.42 12.08 -5.83
N ILE A 342 -8.09 12.00 -4.70
CA ILE A 342 -8.03 10.86 -3.79
C ILE A 342 -9.33 10.08 -3.92
N LYS A 343 -9.20 8.77 -4.16
CA LYS A 343 -10.32 7.85 -4.29
C LYS A 343 -10.40 6.98 -3.04
N HIS A 344 -11.62 6.67 -2.60
CA HIS A 344 -11.94 5.79 -1.48
C HIS A 344 -12.73 4.59 -1.99
N VAL A 345 -12.34 3.39 -1.57
CA VAL A 345 -13.08 2.15 -1.81
C VAL A 345 -13.33 1.41 -0.50
N VAL A 346 -14.43 0.68 -0.44
CA VAL A 346 -14.81 -0.18 0.69
C VAL A 346 -14.92 -1.61 0.20
N ILE A 347 -14.31 -2.53 0.94
CA ILE A 347 -14.22 -3.93 0.59
C ILE A 347 -14.73 -4.77 1.76
N ASP A 348 -15.55 -5.77 1.45
CA ASP A 348 -15.90 -6.84 2.39
C ASP A 348 -14.85 -7.96 2.32
N PRO A 349 -13.95 -8.07 3.32
CA PRO A 349 -12.89 -9.07 3.28
C PRO A 349 -13.40 -10.51 3.39
N ALA A 350 -14.63 -10.72 3.88
CA ALA A 350 -15.22 -12.05 3.98
C ALA A 350 -15.70 -12.58 2.62
N LYS A 351 -15.93 -11.68 1.65
CA LYS A 351 -16.29 -12.03 0.26
C LYS A 351 -15.10 -12.18 -0.67
N LEU A 352 -13.88 -11.88 -0.20
CA LEU A 352 -12.68 -12.05 -1.00
C LEU A 352 -12.39 -13.54 -1.25
N THR A 353 -12.27 -13.87 -2.52
CA THR A 353 -11.81 -15.17 -3.02
C THR A 353 -10.44 -15.01 -3.64
N THR A 354 -9.57 -16.01 -3.49
CA THR A 354 -8.18 -15.90 -3.93
C THR A 354 -7.81 -16.90 -5.02
N THR A 355 -6.97 -16.49 -5.95
CA THR A 355 -6.29 -17.36 -6.93
C THR A 355 -4.77 -17.27 -6.73
N PRO A 356 -4.01 -18.39 -6.73
CA PRO A 356 -2.56 -18.34 -6.62
C PRO A 356 -1.90 -17.43 -7.66
N ILE A 357 -0.86 -16.70 -7.25
CA ILE A 357 0.01 -15.94 -8.16
C ILE A 357 1.13 -16.88 -8.60
N GLU A 358 1.17 -17.23 -9.88
CA GLU A 358 2.20 -18.13 -10.43
C GLU A 358 3.17 -17.36 -11.32
N GLY A 359 4.47 -17.52 -11.09
CA GLY A 359 5.52 -16.92 -11.92
C GLY A 359 5.46 -15.39 -11.97
N SER A 360 5.09 -14.75 -10.84
CA SER A 360 4.92 -13.29 -10.77
C SER A 360 3.91 -12.73 -11.80
N GLN A 361 2.94 -13.54 -12.25
CA GLN A 361 1.85 -13.09 -13.13
C GLN A 361 0.53 -13.00 -12.36
N TRP A 362 -0.19 -11.91 -12.58
CA TRP A 362 -1.56 -11.79 -12.09
C TRP A 362 -2.47 -12.77 -12.86
N PRO A 363 -3.29 -13.59 -12.18
CA PRO A 363 -4.12 -14.57 -12.86
C PRO A 363 -5.24 -13.89 -13.67
N ASP A 364 -5.41 -14.33 -14.94
CA ASP A 364 -6.44 -13.82 -15.86
C ASP A 364 -7.87 -13.98 -15.32
N SER A 365 -8.09 -14.91 -14.38
CA SER A 365 -9.39 -15.12 -13.73
C SER A 365 -9.77 -13.98 -12.77
N VAL A 366 -8.83 -13.18 -12.28
CA VAL A 366 -9.08 -12.07 -11.35
C VAL A 366 -9.06 -10.75 -12.11
N THR A 367 -10.23 -10.33 -12.57
CA THR A 367 -10.43 -9.15 -13.43
C THR A 367 -10.76 -7.88 -12.64
N LEU A 368 -10.81 -6.75 -13.36
CA LEU A 368 -11.19 -5.45 -12.80
C LEU A 368 -12.57 -5.54 -12.13
N SER A 369 -12.63 -5.14 -10.87
CA SER A 369 -13.83 -5.20 -10.06
C SER A 369 -14.70 -3.96 -10.21
N THR A 370 -16.01 -4.14 -10.15
CA THR A 370 -17.00 -3.06 -10.12
C THR A 370 -17.81 -3.15 -8.82
N PRO A 371 -18.25 -2.03 -8.23
CA PRO A 371 -19.02 -2.08 -6.99
C PRO A 371 -20.28 -2.96 -7.13
N ALA A 372 -20.56 -3.79 -6.12
CA ALA A 372 -21.73 -4.65 -6.13
C ALA A 372 -23.02 -3.84 -6.36
N GLY A 373 -23.80 -4.20 -7.38
CA GLY A 373 -25.04 -3.52 -7.74
C GLY A 373 -24.89 -2.35 -8.72
N SER A 374 -23.69 -2.07 -9.26
CA SER A 374 -23.49 -1.08 -10.32
C SER A 374 -23.78 -1.59 -11.74
N HIS A 375 -24.52 -2.69 -11.88
CA HIS A 375 -25.00 -3.16 -13.18
C HIS A 375 -26.18 -2.27 -13.62
N GLU A 376 -25.90 -1.28 -14.46
CA GLU A 376 -26.94 -0.64 -15.30
C GLU A 376 -27.49 -1.62 -16.35
#